data_AF-A0A7S1U2E9-F1
#
_entry.id   AF-A0A7S1U2E9-F1
#
_cell.length_a   1.000
_cell.length_b   1.000
_cell.length_c   1.000
_cell.angle_alpha   90.00
_cell.angle_beta   90.00
_cell.angle_gamma   90.00
#
_symmetry.space_group_name_H-M   'P 1'
#
loop_
_entity.id
_entity.type
_entity.pdbx_description
1 polymer ?
#
loop_
_entity_poly.entity_id
_entity_poly.type
_entity_poly.pdbx_seq_one_letter_code
_entity_poly.pdbx_strand_id
1 'polypeptide(L)'
;MGQLQGKAKLALSSVPNIAADTLQAVLKQFQTYSDGWGLDEETFTLVCEPLQKELNCDDFVFSGRIKGLFRLLDTDTNGFVDGLEFLAALGLLSGMDVPSKLVFVFSIFDFDGSGKVTEDELVLMVQSSLSGICKQAGLDPPSLEDVDAICLKAFQALERDPAAGERISLKEFQEFSTTSPSISSWVDYFDGVESPEATPPPPPSSLMRSPSAMLEVRKAIRLRMPSRLNPMATGLRLGPDVSGRTGGWPWTGKLDGLKPLPTHHEGDEEEEEEEEAAAAEEPAE
;
A
#
# COMPACT_ATOMS: atom_id res chain seq x y z
N MET A 1 7.79 16.84 4.49
CA MET A 1 6.44 16.22 4.38
C MET A 1 5.35 17.08 5.04
N GLY A 2 4.19 17.27 4.38
CA GLY A 2 3.03 18.01 4.92
C GLY A 2 2.11 17.14 5.79
N GLN A 3 1.28 17.77 6.63
CA GLN A 3 0.33 17.05 7.50
C GLN A 3 -0.85 16.47 6.70
N LEU A 4 -1.14 15.18 6.86
CA LEU A 4 -2.29 14.52 6.25
C LEU A 4 -3.52 14.68 7.13
N GLN A 5 -4.68 14.97 6.54
CA GLN A 5 -5.94 15.15 7.25
C GLN A 5 -7.01 14.19 6.72
N GLY A 6 -7.77 13.58 7.62
CA GLY A 6 -8.82 12.61 7.29
C GLY A 6 -8.30 11.16 7.28
N LYS A 7 -8.92 10.31 6.46
CA LYS A 7 -8.54 8.90 6.26
C LYS A 7 -8.22 8.65 4.79
N ALA A 8 -7.25 7.77 4.55
CA ALA A 8 -6.87 7.35 3.21
C ALA A 8 -8.07 6.71 2.47
N LYS A 9 -8.09 6.89 1.15
CA LYS A 9 -8.97 6.11 0.26
C LYS A 9 -8.10 5.15 -0.51
N LEU A 10 -8.40 3.86 -0.41
CA LEU A 10 -7.64 2.83 -1.09
C LEU A 10 -8.24 2.51 -2.46
N ALA A 11 -7.39 2.00 -3.35
CA ALA A 11 -7.80 1.44 -4.62
C ALA A 11 -8.71 0.21 -4.41
N LEU A 12 -9.57 -0.05 -5.39
CA LEU A 12 -10.55 -1.15 -5.34
C LEU A 12 -9.92 -2.54 -5.17
N SER A 13 -8.68 -2.71 -5.61
CA SER A 13 -7.93 -3.96 -5.48
C SER A 13 -7.18 -4.11 -4.13
N SER A 14 -7.15 -3.07 -3.30
CA SER A 14 -6.55 -3.15 -1.96
C SER A 14 -7.37 -4.02 -1.01
N VAL A 15 -6.67 -4.65 -0.07
CA VAL A 15 -7.21 -5.62 0.89
C VAL A 15 -6.91 -5.17 2.33
N PRO A 16 -7.55 -4.10 2.83
CA PRO A 16 -7.33 -3.66 4.20
C PRO A 16 -8.06 -4.55 5.23
N ASN A 17 -7.73 -4.35 6.51
CA ASN A 17 -8.35 -4.99 7.67
C ASN A 17 -8.19 -6.52 7.74
N ILE A 18 -7.10 -7.06 7.20
CA ILE A 18 -6.76 -8.49 7.29
C ILE A 18 -6.41 -8.86 8.73
N ALA A 19 -6.84 -10.03 9.17
CA ALA A 19 -6.50 -10.62 10.47
C ALA A 19 -4.99 -10.95 10.61
N ALA A 20 -4.49 -10.85 11.84
CA ALA A 20 -3.06 -11.01 12.14
C ALA A 20 -2.52 -12.40 11.78
N ASP A 21 -3.31 -13.46 12.00
CA ASP A 21 -2.96 -14.83 11.64
C ASP A 21 -2.85 -15.03 10.13
N THR A 22 -3.75 -14.43 9.36
CA THR A 22 -3.68 -14.40 7.90
C THR A 22 -2.41 -13.68 7.42
N LEU A 23 -2.00 -12.57 8.02
CA LEU A 23 -0.74 -11.88 7.68
C LEU A 23 0.49 -12.73 7.94
N GLN A 24 0.53 -13.41 9.09
CA GLN A 24 1.62 -14.33 9.42
C GLN A 24 1.68 -15.48 8.40
N ALA A 25 0.53 -15.97 7.94
CA ALA A 25 0.50 -16.96 6.87
C ALA A 25 1.04 -16.40 5.54
N VAL A 26 0.69 -15.17 5.16
CA VAL A 26 1.23 -14.50 3.94
C VAL A 26 2.74 -14.31 4.05
N LEU A 27 3.25 -13.83 5.19
CA LEU A 27 4.69 -13.67 5.43
C LEU A 27 5.42 -15.01 5.33
N LYS A 28 4.84 -16.08 5.89
CA LYS A 28 5.40 -17.43 5.79
C LYS A 28 5.42 -17.93 4.34
N GLN A 29 4.36 -17.67 3.57
CA GLN A 29 4.31 -18.02 2.15
C GLN A 29 5.39 -17.26 1.37
N PHE A 30 5.56 -15.96 1.63
CA PHE A 30 6.65 -15.17 1.07
C PHE A 30 8.01 -15.83 1.30
N GLN A 31 8.37 -16.09 2.56
CA GLN A 31 9.63 -16.75 2.94
C GLN A 31 9.82 -18.14 2.33
N THR A 32 8.75 -18.81 1.91
CA THR A 32 8.81 -20.16 1.35
C THR A 32 9.00 -20.17 -0.17
N TYR A 33 8.37 -19.22 -0.88
CA TYR A 33 8.27 -19.24 -2.33
C TYR A 33 9.06 -18.13 -3.03
N SER A 34 9.52 -17.09 -2.32
CA SER A 34 10.27 -16.00 -2.93
C SER A 34 11.76 -16.32 -3.03
N ASP A 35 12.30 -16.37 -4.24
CA ASP A 35 13.74 -16.41 -4.51
C ASP A 35 14.32 -14.99 -4.57
N GLY A 36 14.13 -14.23 -3.50
CA GLY A 36 14.54 -12.83 -3.37
C GLY A 36 13.39 -11.89 -3.00
N TRP A 37 13.59 -10.59 -3.26
CA TRP A 37 12.63 -9.55 -2.86
C TRP A 37 11.60 -9.20 -3.95
N GLY A 38 11.88 -9.53 -5.21
CA GLY A 38 10.97 -9.32 -6.33
C GLY A 38 10.00 -10.49 -6.49
N LEU A 39 8.71 -10.18 -6.57
CA LEU A 39 7.64 -11.16 -6.78
C LEU A 39 7.08 -11.01 -8.19
N ASP A 40 7.23 -12.02 -9.03
CA ASP A 40 6.48 -12.10 -10.29
C ASP A 40 4.99 -12.43 -10.03
N GLU A 41 4.16 -12.38 -11.07
CA GLU A 41 2.70 -12.58 -10.92
C GLU A 41 2.36 -13.97 -10.34
N GLU A 42 3.12 -15.01 -10.72
CA GLU A 42 2.88 -16.37 -10.26
C GLU A 42 3.23 -16.53 -8.78
N THR A 43 4.43 -16.10 -8.39
CA THR A 43 4.92 -16.13 -7.00
C THR A 43 4.05 -15.25 -6.12
N PHE A 44 3.70 -14.04 -6.56
CA PHE A 44 2.81 -13.14 -5.84
C PHE A 44 1.44 -13.79 -5.57
N THR A 45 0.91 -14.54 -6.54
CA THR A 45 -0.35 -15.26 -6.37
C THR A 45 -0.25 -16.37 -5.32
N LEU A 46 0.85 -17.13 -5.30
CA LEU A 46 1.11 -18.15 -4.28
C LEU A 46 1.23 -17.52 -2.89
N VAL A 47 1.98 -16.41 -2.78
CA VAL A 47 2.15 -15.66 -1.52
C VAL A 47 0.81 -15.18 -0.96
N CYS A 48 -0.11 -14.77 -1.84
CA CYS A 48 -1.42 -14.26 -1.44
C CYS A 48 -2.46 -15.33 -1.09
N GLU A 49 -2.21 -16.62 -1.32
CA GLU A 49 -3.20 -17.71 -1.13
C GLU A 49 -3.94 -17.67 0.23
N PRO A 50 -3.29 -17.37 1.38
CA PRO A 50 -3.97 -17.26 2.67
C PRO A 50 -5.10 -16.22 2.69
N LEU A 51 -4.99 -15.15 1.88
CA LEU A 51 -6.00 -14.10 1.79
C LEU A 51 -7.33 -14.62 1.23
N GLN A 52 -7.33 -15.72 0.48
CA GLN A 52 -8.56 -16.24 -0.14
C GLN A 52 -9.61 -16.59 0.92
N LYS A 53 -9.18 -17.23 2.01
CA LYS A 53 -10.06 -17.62 3.13
C LYS A 53 -10.57 -16.40 3.88
N GLU A 54 -9.70 -15.43 4.14
CA GLU A 54 -10.03 -14.16 4.79
C GLU A 54 -11.09 -13.39 4.00
N LEU A 55 -10.92 -13.29 2.68
CA LEU A 55 -11.82 -12.57 1.78
C LEU A 55 -13.13 -13.35 1.50
N ASN A 56 -13.20 -14.61 1.92
CA ASN A 56 -14.35 -15.50 1.71
C ASN A 56 -14.88 -15.46 0.27
N CYS A 57 -13.98 -15.66 -0.70
CA CYS A 57 -14.29 -15.58 -2.13
C CYS A 57 -13.84 -16.82 -2.90
N ASP A 58 -14.50 -17.09 -4.02
CA ASP A 58 -14.13 -18.19 -4.92
C ASP A 58 -12.85 -17.88 -5.72
N ASP A 59 -12.25 -18.93 -6.31
CA ASP A 59 -10.97 -18.86 -7.05
C ASP A 59 -10.98 -17.80 -8.17
N PHE A 60 -12.12 -17.63 -8.86
CA PHE A 60 -12.21 -16.69 -9.97
C PHE A 60 -12.19 -15.24 -9.47
N VAL A 61 -12.96 -14.95 -8.42
CA VAL A 61 -12.96 -13.63 -7.77
C VAL A 61 -11.61 -13.35 -7.12
N PHE A 62 -11.03 -14.34 -6.45
CA PHE A 62 -9.73 -14.24 -5.81
C PHE A 62 -8.63 -13.90 -6.83
N SER A 63 -8.52 -14.70 -7.90
CA SER A 63 -7.56 -14.45 -8.98
C SER A 63 -7.72 -13.06 -9.59
N GLY A 64 -8.95 -12.62 -9.86
CA GLY A 64 -9.21 -11.27 -10.36
C GLY A 64 -8.74 -10.16 -9.42
N ARG A 65 -8.93 -10.33 -8.10
CA ARG A 65 -8.49 -9.37 -7.08
C ARG A 65 -6.96 -9.33 -6.97
N ILE A 66 -6.31 -10.49 -6.86
CA ILE A 66 -4.85 -10.56 -6.72
C ILE A 66 -4.14 -10.02 -7.97
N LYS A 67 -4.64 -10.33 -9.17
CA LYS A 67 -4.12 -9.72 -10.42
C LYS A 67 -4.33 -8.21 -10.49
N GLY A 68 -5.39 -7.70 -9.86
CA GLY A 68 -5.64 -6.27 -9.73
C GLY A 68 -4.70 -5.60 -8.73
N LEU A 69 -4.35 -6.31 -7.65
CA LEU A 69 -3.41 -5.84 -6.63
C LEU A 69 -1.97 -5.86 -7.17
N PHE A 70 -1.58 -6.92 -7.89
CA PHE A 70 -0.29 -7.02 -8.55
C PHE A 70 -0.05 -5.82 -9.48
N ARG A 71 -1.00 -5.56 -10.39
CA ARG A 71 -0.95 -4.40 -11.32
C ARG A 71 -0.97 -3.04 -10.63
N LEU A 72 -1.49 -2.97 -9.40
CA LEU A 72 -1.48 -1.73 -8.62
C LEU A 72 -0.09 -1.47 -8.01
N LEU A 73 0.64 -2.53 -7.67
CA LEU A 73 1.95 -2.46 -7.01
C LEU A 73 3.12 -2.41 -8.00
N ASP A 74 3.00 -3.07 -9.15
CA ASP A 74 3.93 -3.03 -10.29
C ASP A 74 3.76 -1.71 -11.07
N THR A 75 4.26 -0.62 -10.48
CA THR A 75 4.07 0.74 -10.99
C THR A 75 4.89 1.06 -12.24
N ASP A 76 6.03 0.41 -12.42
CA ASP A 76 6.91 0.56 -13.59
C ASP A 76 6.66 -0.51 -14.66
N THR A 77 5.72 -1.42 -14.43
CA THR A 77 5.27 -2.46 -15.37
C THR A 77 6.39 -3.41 -15.80
N ASN A 78 7.34 -3.66 -14.90
CA ASN A 78 8.49 -4.53 -15.15
C ASN A 78 8.14 -6.02 -14.94
N GLY A 79 6.93 -6.32 -14.46
CA GLY A 79 6.49 -7.68 -14.19
C GLY A 79 6.86 -8.19 -12.80
N PHE A 80 7.31 -7.31 -11.89
CA PHE A 80 7.68 -7.64 -10.52
C PHE A 80 7.08 -6.64 -9.51
N VAL A 81 6.72 -7.16 -8.35
CA VAL A 81 6.34 -6.38 -7.17
C VAL A 81 7.44 -6.46 -6.12
N ASP A 82 7.78 -5.33 -5.51
CA ASP A 82 8.64 -5.31 -4.33
C ASP A 82 7.92 -5.96 -3.13
N GLY A 83 8.43 -7.11 -2.69
CA GLY A 83 7.88 -7.89 -1.59
C GLY A 83 7.93 -7.17 -0.23
N LEU A 84 8.97 -6.36 0.02
CA LEU A 84 9.08 -5.58 1.25
C LEU A 84 8.03 -4.49 1.30
N GLU A 85 7.84 -3.76 0.19
CA GLU A 85 6.77 -2.78 0.06
C GLU A 85 5.39 -3.42 0.24
N PHE A 86 5.16 -4.56 -0.41
CA PHE A 86 3.89 -5.29 -0.32
C PHE A 86 3.60 -5.72 1.12
N LEU A 87 4.52 -6.42 1.78
CA LEU A 87 4.32 -6.96 3.12
C LEU A 87 4.17 -5.84 4.16
N ALA A 88 5.01 -4.80 4.10
CA ALA A 88 4.93 -3.67 5.01
C ALA A 88 3.59 -2.93 4.86
N ALA A 89 3.15 -2.69 3.63
CA ALA A 89 1.85 -2.07 3.37
C ALA A 89 0.68 -2.93 3.83
N LEU A 90 0.72 -4.24 3.59
CA LEU A 90 -0.29 -5.18 4.07
C LEU A 90 -0.40 -5.17 5.60
N GLY A 91 0.76 -5.13 6.28
CA GLY A 91 0.85 -5.02 7.73
C GLY A 91 0.25 -3.73 8.28
N LEU A 92 0.56 -2.58 7.67
CA LEU A 92 0.03 -1.27 8.09
C LEU A 92 -1.47 -1.12 7.82
N LEU A 93 -1.97 -1.70 6.74
CA LEU A 93 -3.39 -1.69 6.37
C LEU A 93 -4.21 -2.77 7.08
N SER A 94 -3.58 -3.58 7.94
CA SER A 94 -4.25 -4.65 8.68
C SER A 94 -5.26 -4.17 9.72
N GLY A 95 -6.03 -5.11 10.25
CA GLY A 95 -6.97 -4.88 11.35
C GLY A 95 -6.33 -4.88 12.74
N MET A 96 -4.99 -4.94 12.84
CA MET A 96 -4.27 -4.93 14.12
C MET A 96 -4.33 -3.56 14.81
N ASP A 97 -4.00 -3.50 16.09
CA ASP A 97 -3.70 -2.23 16.75
C ASP A 97 -2.34 -1.67 16.29
N VAL A 98 -2.18 -0.34 16.34
CA VAL A 98 -0.96 0.34 15.87
C VAL A 98 0.33 -0.26 16.44
N PRO A 99 0.48 -0.49 17.76
CA PRO A 99 1.68 -1.16 18.29
C PRO A 99 1.99 -2.49 17.61
N SER A 100 0.99 -3.36 17.43
CA SER A 100 1.14 -4.66 16.77
C SER A 100 1.50 -4.53 15.28
N LYS A 101 0.97 -3.52 14.57
CA LYS A 101 1.38 -3.19 13.19
C LYS A 101 2.86 -2.86 13.13
N LEU A 102 3.35 -2.02 14.05
CA LEU A 102 4.76 -1.64 14.10
C LEU A 102 5.65 -2.84 14.44
N VAL A 103 5.22 -3.75 15.33
CA VAL A 103 5.97 -5.00 15.59
C VAL A 103 6.09 -5.85 14.33
N PHE A 104 4.98 -6.03 13.61
CA PHE A 104 4.97 -6.81 12.38
C PHE A 104 5.90 -6.21 11.32
N VAL A 105 5.78 -4.90 11.05
CA VAL A 105 6.62 -4.21 10.08
C VAL A 105 8.08 -4.30 10.48
N PHE A 106 8.42 -4.04 11.75
CA PHE A 106 9.79 -4.14 12.25
C PHE A 106 10.39 -5.53 12.03
N SER A 107 9.62 -6.59 12.25
CA SER A 107 10.09 -7.97 12.07
C SER A 107 10.43 -8.35 10.62
N ILE A 108 9.94 -7.60 9.63
CA ILE A 108 10.27 -7.83 8.21
C ILE A 108 11.69 -7.33 7.91
N PHE A 109 12.13 -6.25 8.55
CA PHE A 109 13.40 -5.57 8.25
C PHE A 109 14.51 -5.86 9.27
N ASP A 110 14.21 -6.58 10.37
CA ASP A 110 15.21 -7.14 11.29
C ASP A 110 15.85 -8.39 10.67
N PHE A 111 16.65 -8.20 9.61
CA PHE A 111 17.16 -9.29 8.77
C PHE A 111 18.06 -10.27 9.52
N ASP A 112 18.78 -9.80 10.53
CA ASP A 112 19.65 -10.63 11.37
C ASP A 112 18.97 -11.17 12.64
N GLY A 113 17.68 -10.84 12.86
CA GLY A 113 16.90 -11.31 14.00
C GLY A 113 17.44 -10.84 15.34
N SER A 114 18.18 -9.73 15.38
CA SER A 114 18.78 -9.20 16.60
C SER A 114 17.78 -8.50 17.52
N GLY A 115 16.56 -8.23 17.03
CA GLY A 115 15.58 -7.38 17.68
C GLY A 115 15.92 -5.89 17.61
N LYS A 116 16.87 -5.51 16.74
CA LYS A 116 17.35 -4.14 16.54
C LYS A 116 17.68 -3.87 15.08
N VAL A 117 17.22 -2.75 14.55
CA VAL A 117 17.51 -2.32 13.17
C VAL A 117 18.62 -1.26 13.12
N THR A 118 19.45 -1.36 12.10
CA THR A 118 20.45 -0.37 11.69
C THR A 118 19.82 0.85 11.04
N GLU A 119 20.62 1.87 10.72
CA GLU A 119 20.15 3.05 10.01
C GLU A 119 19.61 2.72 8.62
N ASP A 120 20.33 1.90 7.87
CA ASP A 120 19.92 1.47 6.54
C ASP A 120 18.63 0.65 6.58
N GLU A 121 18.50 -0.27 7.55
CA GLU A 121 17.28 -1.06 7.75
C GLU A 121 16.09 -0.19 8.14
N LEU A 122 16.29 0.86 8.94
CA LEU A 122 15.23 1.81 9.30
C LEU A 122 14.78 2.64 8.09
N VAL A 123 15.72 3.15 7.29
CA VAL A 123 15.41 3.90 6.07
C VAL A 123 14.62 3.03 5.11
N LEU A 124 15.10 1.81 4.85
CA LEU A 124 14.42 0.84 3.99
C LEU A 124 13.03 0.51 4.54
N MET A 125 12.90 0.26 5.84
CA MET A 125 11.60 0.00 6.49
C MET A 125 10.60 1.13 6.27
N VAL A 126 11.00 2.38 6.53
CA VAL A 126 10.12 3.55 6.40
C VAL A 126 9.78 3.81 4.94
N GLN A 127 10.77 3.73 4.04
CA GLN A 127 10.58 3.92 2.60
C GLN A 127 9.63 2.87 2.02
N SER A 128 9.90 1.58 2.24
CA SER A 128 9.07 0.49 1.71
C SER A 128 7.65 0.55 2.25
N SER A 129 7.50 0.84 3.55
CA SER A 129 6.20 1.03 4.19
C SER A 129 5.39 2.15 3.51
N LEU A 130 5.99 3.33 3.36
CA LEU A 130 5.32 4.50 2.80
C LEU A 130 5.04 4.33 1.30
N SER A 131 5.98 3.77 0.55
CA SER A 131 5.81 3.46 -0.88
C SER A 131 4.64 2.50 -1.11
N GLY A 132 4.63 1.36 -0.41
CA GLY A 132 3.59 0.35 -0.59
C GLY A 132 2.18 0.83 -0.24
N ILE A 133 2.01 1.59 0.86
CA ILE A 133 0.70 2.16 1.22
C ILE A 133 0.28 3.30 0.28
N CYS A 134 1.23 4.10 -0.22
CA CYS A 134 0.96 5.18 -1.17
C CYS A 134 0.50 4.64 -2.52
N LYS A 135 1.14 3.60 -3.06
CA LYS A 135 0.69 2.87 -4.26
C LYS A 135 -0.76 2.41 -4.13
N GLN A 136 -1.11 1.88 -2.96
CA GLN A 136 -2.48 1.44 -2.67
C GLN A 136 -3.50 2.56 -2.50
N ALA A 137 -3.07 3.77 -2.12
CA ALA A 137 -3.93 4.95 -2.02
C ALA A 137 -3.91 5.84 -3.27
N GLY A 138 -3.06 5.55 -4.27
CA GLY A 138 -2.82 6.43 -5.41
C GLY A 138 -2.20 7.77 -5.02
N LEU A 139 -1.32 7.77 -4.01
CA LEU A 139 -0.57 8.92 -3.53
C LEU A 139 0.89 8.81 -3.97
N ASP A 140 1.57 9.95 -4.04
CA ASP A 140 3.02 9.97 -4.23
C ASP A 140 3.71 9.72 -2.88
N PRO A 141 4.64 8.74 -2.79
CA PRO A 141 5.40 8.55 -1.59
C PRO A 141 6.36 9.72 -1.36
N PRO A 142 6.77 9.97 -0.10
CA PRO A 142 7.80 10.96 0.18
C PRO A 142 9.14 10.62 -0.48
N SER A 143 9.96 11.66 -0.70
CA SER A 143 11.30 11.47 -1.25
C SER A 143 12.21 10.70 -0.29
N LEU A 144 13.22 10.02 -0.82
CA LEU A 144 14.24 9.35 0.00
C LEU A 144 14.94 10.35 0.94
N GLU A 145 15.23 11.57 0.48
CA GLU A 145 15.81 12.62 1.32
C GLU A 145 14.93 12.99 2.52
N ASP A 146 13.60 13.07 2.32
CA ASP A 146 12.66 13.30 3.42
C ASP A 146 12.65 12.11 4.41
N VAL A 147 12.74 10.87 3.90
CA VAL A 147 12.76 9.66 4.71
C VAL A 147 14.05 9.59 5.53
N ASP A 148 15.20 9.81 4.90
CA ASP A 148 16.51 9.86 5.56
C ASP A 148 16.53 10.92 6.67
N ALA A 149 16.00 12.11 6.39
CA ALA A 149 15.92 13.18 7.39
C ALA A 149 15.02 12.81 8.58
N ILE A 150 14.00 11.98 8.39
CA ILE A 150 13.17 11.45 9.49
C ILE A 150 13.94 10.37 10.26
N CYS A 151 14.60 9.44 9.57
CA CYS A 151 15.35 8.36 10.20
C CYS A 151 16.53 8.90 11.03
N LEU A 152 17.27 9.87 10.48
CA LEU A 152 18.33 10.58 11.19
C LEU A 152 17.81 11.24 12.48
N LYS A 153 16.61 11.84 12.44
CA LYS A 153 15.97 12.38 13.64
C LYS A 153 15.59 11.29 14.65
N ALA A 154 15.22 10.09 14.20
CA ALA A 154 14.99 8.95 15.08
C ALA A 154 16.27 8.63 15.87
N PHE A 155 17.39 8.52 15.17
CA PHE A 155 18.69 8.23 15.78
C PHE A 155 19.20 9.35 16.70
N GLN A 156 18.80 10.59 16.48
CA GLN A 156 19.15 11.75 17.34
C GLN A 156 18.20 11.94 18.53
N ALA A 157 16.91 11.61 18.38
CA ALA A 157 15.89 11.85 19.40
C ALA A 157 15.95 10.86 20.56
N LEU A 158 16.53 9.69 20.32
CA LEU A 158 16.81 8.72 21.35
C LEU A 158 18.03 9.22 22.13
N GLU A 159 17.88 9.47 23.43
CA GLU A 159 18.99 9.78 24.34
C GLU A 159 19.93 8.58 24.41
N ARG A 160 20.78 8.42 23.38
CA ARG A 160 21.61 7.23 23.21
C ARG A 160 22.59 7.14 24.35
N ASP A 161 22.49 6.05 25.10
CA ASP A 161 23.62 5.51 25.83
C ASP A 161 24.75 5.28 24.80
N PRO A 162 25.96 5.83 25.00
CA PRO A 162 27.11 5.55 24.14
C PRO A 162 27.40 4.05 23.96
N ALA A 163 26.91 3.20 24.86
CA ALA A 163 27.00 1.74 24.77
C ALA A 163 25.83 1.06 24.02
N ALA A 164 24.75 1.78 23.67
CA ALA A 164 23.57 1.21 23.02
C ALA A 164 23.80 0.77 21.56
N GLY A 165 24.91 1.20 20.96
CA GLY A 165 25.33 0.85 19.60
C GLY A 165 24.59 1.63 18.52
N GLU A 166 24.95 1.38 17.26
CA GLU A 166 24.44 2.07 16.06
C GLU A 166 23.05 1.57 15.60
N ARG A 167 22.30 0.91 16.48
CA ARG A 167 20.98 0.33 16.16
C ARG A 167 19.84 0.90 17.01
N ILE A 168 18.61 0.71 16.55
CA ILE A 168 17.36 1.08 17.23
C ILE A 168 16.57 -0.19 17.55
N SER A 169 16.16 -0.34 18.80
CA SER A 169 15.27 -1.41 19.24
C SER A 169 13.82 -1.14 18.87
N LEU A 170 13.00 -2.18 18.85
CA LEU A 170 11.55 -2.07 18.61
C LEU A 170 10.87 -1.05 19.55
N LYS A 171 11.25 -1.02 20.83
CA LYS A 171 10.68 -0.11 21.82
C LYS A 171 10.98 1.35 21.47
N GLU A 172 12.24 1.64 21.12
CA GLU A 172 12.68 2.97 20.71
C GLU A 172 12.00 3.40 19.41
N PHE A 173 11.82 2.48 18.46
CA PHE A 173 11.06 2.73 17.23
C PHE A 173 9.58 3.07 17.51
N GLN A 174 8.92 2.34 18.41
CA GLN A 174 7.54 2.62 18.81
C GLN A 174 7.40 3.99 19.48
N GLU A 175 8.33 4.34 20.39
CA GLU A 175 8.36 5.66 21.04
C GLU A 175 8.57 6.77 20.00
N PHE A 176 9.46 6.57 19.04
CA PHE A 176 9.70 7.53 17.95
C PHE A 176 8.48 7.70 17.04
N SER A 177 7.83 6.60 16.64
CA SER A 177 6.65 6.62 15.76
C SER A 177 5.45 7.38 16.34
N THR A 178 5.33 7.40 17.67
CA THR A 178 4.25 8.07 18.40
C THR A 178 4.59 9.51 18.78
N THR A 179 5.87 9.83 18.96
CA THR A 179 6.33 11.17 19.36
C THR A 179 6.62 12.07 18.15
N SER A 180 7.01 11.50 17.01
CA SER A 180 7.30 12.25 15.78
C SER A 180 6.00 12.66 15.07
N PRO A 181 5.65 13.96 15.01
CA PRO A 181 4.38 14.41 14.42
C PRO A 181 4.22 14.02 12.95
N SER A 182 5.33 13.90 12.21
CA SER A 182 5.32 13.47 10.82
C SER A 182 4.87 12.02 10.70
N ILE A 183 5.51 11.09 11.44
CA ILE A 183 5.19 9.66 11.36
C ILE A 183 3.80 9.39 11.93
N SER A 184 3.47 9.98 13.08
CA SER A 184 2.15 9.79 13.69
C SER A 184 1.04 10.24 12.76
N SER A 185 1.23 11.34 12.01
CA SER A 185 0.26 11.79 11.01
C SER A 185 0.05 10.78 9.88
N TRP A 186 1.08 10.05 9.45
CA TRP A 186 0.96 9.00 8.44
C TRP A 186 0.27 7.75 9.00
N VAL A 187 0.68 7.31 10.20
CA VAL A 187 0.07 6.17 10.89
C VAL A 187 -1.43 6.43 11.10
N ASP A 188 -1.79 7.60 11.63
CA ASP A 188 -3.19 7.97 11.86
C ASP A 188 -4.02 8.06 10.57
N TYR A 189 -3.39 8.46 9.46
CA TYR A 189 -4.08 8.62 8.18
C TYR A 189 -4.43 7.27 7.53
N PHE A 190 -3.58 6.26 7.69
CA PHE A 190 -3.75 4.91 7.14
C PHE A 190 -4.33 3.89 8.12
N ASP A 191 -4.42 4.22 9.41
CA ASP A 191 -5.03 3.34 10.39
C ASP A 191 -6.56 3.27 10.25
N GLY A 192 -7.13 2.08 10.44
CA GLY A 192 -8.58 1.85 10.40
C GLY A 192 -9.26 2.20 9.07
N VAL A 193 -8.56 2.04 7.95
CA VAL A 193 -9.11 2.34 6.62
C VAL A 193 -10.06 1.23 6.19
N GLU A 194 -11.29 1.59 5.81
CA GLU A 194 -12.29 0.64 5.34
C GLU A 194 -11.98 0.16 3.91
N SER A 195 -12.35 -1.09 3.60
CA SER A 195 -12.30 -1.58 2.22
C SER A 195 -13.22 -0.72 1.35
N PRO A 196 -12.79 -0.31 0.15
CA PRO A 196 -13.68 0.42 -0.75
C PRO A 196 -14.86 -0.50 -1.09
N GLU A 197 -16.03 -0.22 -0.49
CA GLU A 197 -17.25 -0.95 -0.78
C GLU A 197 -17.50 -0.89 -2.29
N ALA A 198 -17.45 -2.04 -2.96
CA ALA A 198 -17.99 -2.13 -4.31
C ALA A 198 -19.43 -1.64 -4.22
N THR A 199 -19.76 -0.58 -4.96
CA THR A 199 -21.16 -0.14 -5.12
C THR A 199 -22.00 -1.39 -5.35
N PRO A 200 -23.10 -1.61 -4.59
CA PRO A 200 -23.89 -2.83 -4.75
C PRO A 200 -24.25 -2.98 -6.24
N PRO A 201 -24.18 -4.20 -6.80
CA PRO A 201 -24.46 -4.41 -8.20
C PRO A 201 -25.80 -3.75 -8.55
N PRO A 202 -25.92 -3.07 -9.70
CA PRO A 202 -27.19 -2.48 -10.10
C PRO A 202 -28.28 -3.54 -9.96
N PRO A 203 -29.44 -3.20 -9.37
CA PRO A 203 -30.47 -4.19 -9.15
C PRO A 203 -30.81 -4.88 -10.48
N PRO A 204 -31.05 -6.20 -10.50
CA PRO A 204 -31.31 -6.94 -11.73
C PRO A 204 -32.34 -6.19 -12.57
N SER A 205 -32.17 -6.15 -13.90
CA SER A 205 -32.96 -5.34 -14.83
C SER A 205 -34.48 -5.55 -14.73
N SER A 206 -34.93 -6.59 -14.03
CA SER A 206 -36.32 -6.82 -13.62
C SER A 206 -36.86 -5.78 -12.64
N LEU A 207 -36.04 -5.25 -11.73
CA LEU A 207 -36.41 -4.22 -10.74
C LEU A 207 -36.44 -2.80 -11.32
N MET A 208 -35.77 -2.54 -12.44
CA MET A 208 -35.81 -1.24 -13.13
C MET A 208 -37.13 -0.97 -13.88
N ARG A 209 -38.02 -1.97 -13.99
CA ARG A 209 -39.31 -1.82 -14.69
C ARG A 209 -40.45 -1.30 -13.81
N SER A 210 -40.25 -1.16 -12.50
CA SER A 210 -41.31 -0.72 -11.58
C SER A 210 -40.95 0.59 -10.85
N PRO A 211 -41.80 1.64 -10.96
CA PRO A 211 -41.64 2.88 -10.19
C PRO A 211 -41.59 2.68 -8.67
N SER A 212 -42.26 1.64 -8.13
CA SER A 212 -42.20 1.32 -6.70
C SER A 212 -40.86 0.73 -6.28
N ALA A 213 -40.26 -0.12 -7.11
CA ALA A 213 -38.93 -0.67 -6.83
C ALA A 213 -37.85 0.43 -6.85
N MET A 214 -37.98 1.40 -7.77
CA MET A 214 -37.13 2.60 -7.81
C MET A 214 -37.25 3.46 -6.55
N LEU A 215 -38.43 3.53 -5.93
CA LEU A 215 -38.62 4.29 -4.68
C LEU A 215 -37.92 3.60 -3.50
N GLU A 216 -37.98 2.27 -3.42
CA GLU A 216 -37.29 1.51 -2.36
C GLU A 216 -35.76 1.55 -2.52
N VAL A 217 -35.25 1.47 -3.74
CA VAL A 217 -33.81 1.67 -4.03
C VAL A 217 -33.37 3.09 -3.63
N ARG A 218 -34.15 4.12 -3.97
CA ARG A 218 -33.86 5.51 -3.60
C ARG A 218 -33.93 5.73 -2.09
N LYS A 219 -34.87 5.09 -1.39
CA LYS A 219 -34.95 5.12 0.08
C LYS A 219 -33.74 4.45 0.72
N ALA A 220 -33.32 3.29 0.21
CA ALA A 220 -32.15 2.57 0.71
C ALA A 220 -30.85 3.39 0.52
N ILE A 221 -30.68 4.02 -0.65
CA ILE A 221 -29.55 4.93 -0.92
C ILE A 221 -29.60 6.14 0.03
N ARG A 222 -30.79 6.71 0.25
CA ARG A 222 -30.98 7.87 1.13
C ARG A 222 -30.77 7.55 2.62
N LEU A 223 -31.09 6.33 3.06
CA LEU A 223 -30.88 5.89 4.44
C LEU A 223 -29.40 5.65 4.78
N ARG A 224 -28.55 5.49 3.76
CA ARG A 224 -27.14 5.10 3.90
C ARG A 224 -26.16 6.28 3.78
N MET A 225 -26.64 7.48 3.49
CA MET A 225 -25.82 8.70 3.57
C MET A 225 -25.79 9.22 5.02
N PRO A 226 -24.60 9.48 5.62
CA PRO A 226 -24.54 10.08 6.95
C PRO A 226 -25.17 11.48 6.94
N SER A 227 -26.02 11.73 7.93
CA SER A 227 -26.78 12.97 8.11
C SER A 227 -25.87 14.19 8.30
N ARG A 228 -25.37 14.77 7.21
CA ARG A 228 -24.84 16.14 7.18
C ARG A 228 -25.40 16.87 5.99
N LEU A 229 -26.47 17.62 6.25
CA LEU A 229 -26.68 19.02 5.86
C LEU A 229 -28.12 19.38 6.19
N ASN A 230 -28.29 20.13 7.26
CA ASN A 230 -29.53 20.87 7.55
C ASN A 230 -29.36 22.27 6.93
N PRO A 231 -30.07 22.65 5.86
CA PRO A 231 -30.03 24.01 5.35
C PRO A 231 -31.25 24.76 5.87
N MET A 232 -31.14 25.33 7.07
CA MET A 232 -32.00 26.43 7.50
C MET A 232 -31.16 27.45 8.24
N ALA A 233 -30.55 28.37 7.48
CA ALA A 233 -30.36 29.78 7.83
C ALA A 233 -29.40 30.41 6.82
N THR A 234 -29.93 31.02 5.76
CA THR A 234 -29.56 32.35 5.28
C THR A 234 -30.38 32.65 4.03
N GLY A 235 -31.29 33.61 4.16
CA GLY A 235 -32.14 34.04 3.08
C GLY A 235 -31.35 34.80 2.02
N LEU A 236 -31.59 34.46 0.76
CA LEU A 236 -31.49 35.41 -0.33
C LEU A 236 -32.62 35.17 -1.33
N ARG A 237 -33.20 36.31 -1.73
CA ARG A 237 -34.45 36.50 -2.46
C ARG A 237 -34.48 35.81 -3.81
N LEU A 238 -35.69 35.35 -4.16
CA LEU A 238 -36.15 35.05 -5.52
C LEU A 238 -36.12 36.31 -6.40
N GLY A 239 -35.55 36.19 -7.59
CA GLY A 239 -35.80 37.04 -8.76
C GLY A 239 -36.13 36.16 -9.96
N PRO A 240 -37.03 36.55 -10.88
CA PRO A 240 -37.67 35.63 -11.80
C PRO A 240 -36.93 35.44 -13.13
N ASP A 241 -37.08 34.23 -13.67
CA ASP A 241 -37.26 33.85 -15.08
C ASP A 241 -36.49 34.61 -16.17
N VAL A 242 -35.54 33.90 -16.83
CA VAL A 242 -35.36 34.00 -18.28
C VAL A 242 -35.08 32.60 -18.87
N SER A 243 -36.07 32.13 -19.61
CA SER A 243 -36.06 31.03 -20.58
C SER A 243 -34.84 30.93 -21.53
N GLY A 244 -34.48 29.68 -21.85
CA GLY A 244 -34.07 29.29 -23.21
C GLY A 244 -32.58 29.30 -23.55
N ARG A 245 -31.96 28.10 -23.58
CA ARG A 245 -31.36 27.54 -24.80
C ARG A 245 -30.79 26.13 -24.59
N THR A 246 -31.21 25.27 -25.50
CA THR A 246 -30.65 23.97 -25.86
C THR A 246 -29.26 24.12 -26.49
N GLY A 247 -28.38 23.13 -26.27
CA GLY A 247 -27.37 22.75 -27.27
C GLY A 247 -25.95 22.54 -26.77
N GLY A 248 -25.51 21.28 -26.89
CA GLY A 248 -24.17 20.93 -27.40
C GLY A 248 -23.01 20.98 -26.41
N TRP A 249 -22.48 19.81 -26.08
CA TRP A 249 -21.13 19.64 -25.54
C TRP A 249 -20.15 19.54 -26.70
N PRO A 250 -19.11 20.39 -26.80
CA PRO A 250 -17.99 20.16 -27.71
C PRO A 250 -16.72 19.89 -26.91
N TRP A 251 -16.00 18.82 -27.24
CA TRP A 251 -14.61 18.90 -27.72
C TRP A 251 -14.00 17.50 -27.87
N THR A 252 -13.79 17.10 -29.13
CA THR A 252 -12.79 16.12 -29.55
C THR A 252 -11.52 16.90 -29.91
N GLY A 253 -10.43 16.68 -29.18
CA GLY A 253 -9.11 17.23 -29.48
C GLY A 253 -8.15 16.09 -29.85
N LYS A 254 -7.77 16.03 -31.12
CA LYS A 254 -6.78 15.12 -31.69
C LYS A 254 -5.42 15.84 -31.72
N LEU A 255 -4.36 15.23 -31.22
CA LEU A 255 -2.99 15.60 -31.54
C LEU A 255 -2.17 14.34 -31.84
N ASP A 256 -1.94 14.17 -33.13
CA ASP A 256 -0.92 13.32 -33.74
C ASP A 256 0.48 13.87 -33.44
N GLY A 257 1.48 13.00 -33.25
CA GLY A 257 2.87 13.32 -33.59
C GLY A 257 3.95 13.06 -32.55
N LEU A 258 4.32 11.80 -32.33
CA LEU A 258 5.71 11.43 -32.03
C LEU A 258 6.13 10.19 -32.83
N LYS A 259 7.26 10.30 -33.53
CA LYS A 259 7.91 9.23 -34.30
C LYS A 259 8.65 8.27 -33.37
N PRO A 260 8.67 6.95 -33.65
CA PRO A 260 9.54 6.01 -32.95
C PRO A 260 10.98 6.09 -33.49
N LEU A 261 11.96 5.87 -32.61
CA LEU A 261 13.37 5.63 -32.95
C LEU A 261 13.78 4.22 -32.48
N PRO A 262 14.84 3.62 -33.07
CA PRO A 262 14.89 2.20 -33.40
C PRO A 262 15.56 1.30 -32.37
N THR A 263 15.37 -0.01 -32.57
CA THR A 263 15.88 -1.14 -31.80
C THR A 263 17.24 -1.69 -32.32
N HIS A 264 17.99 -2.31 -31.38
CA HIS A 264 19.06 -3.33 -31.50
C HIS A 264 20.52 -2.98 -31.90
N HIS A 265 21.44 -3.29 -30.97
CA HIS A 265 22.54 -4.28 -31.06
C HIS A 265 23.10 -4.48 -29.62
N GLU A 266 23.04 -5.67 -29.00
CA GLU A 266 23.97 -6.82 -29.06
C GLU A 266 25.43 -6.51 -28.67
N GLY A 267 25.94 -7.29 -27.70
CA GLY A 267 27.37 -7.48 -27.40
C GLY A 267 27.81 -6.92 -26.05
N ASP A 268 27.87 -7.75 -25.01
CA ASP A 268 29.13 -8.37 -24.57
C ASP A 268 28.92 -9.15 -23.26
N GLU A 269 29.13 -10.46 -23.37
CA GLU A 269 29.33 -11.41 -22.28
C GLU A 269 30.80 -11.30 -21.84
N GLU A 270 31.07 -11.05 -20.56
CA GLU A 270 32.36 -11.38 -19.96
C GLU A 270 32.10 -12.19 -18.68
N GLU A 271 32.33 -13.49 -18.83
CA GLU A 271 32.62 -14.45 -17.76
C GLU A 271 33.97 -14.08 -17.13
N GLU A 272 34.04 -13.94 -15.80
CA GLU A 272 35.31 -14.05 -15.07
C GLU A 272 35.20 -15.12 -13.98
N GLU A 273 36.21 -15.99 -14.01
CA GLU A 273 36.31 -17.31 -13.45
C GLU A 273 36.50 -17.33 -11.92
N GLU A 274 35.98 -18.39 -11.30
CA GLU A 274 36.30 -18.81 -9.94
C GLU A 274 37.78 -19.20 -9.82
N GLU A 275 38.54 -18.54 -8.94
CA GLU A 275 39.85 -19.01 -8.49
C GLU A 275 39.71 -19.68 -7.11
N GLU A 276 39.50 -21.01 -7.13
CA GLU A 276 39.55 -21.87 -5.95
C GLU A 276 41.02 -22.16 -5.59
N ALA A 277 41.56 -21.42 -4.61
CA ALA A 277 42.90 -21.65 -4.08
C ALA A 277 42.87 -22.47 -2.78
N ALA A 278 43.37 -23.70 -2.89
CA ALA A 278 43.66 -24.64 -1.81
C ALA A 278 44.80 -24.19 -0.88
N ALA A 279 44.63 -24.37 0.44
CA ALA A 279 45.65 -24.65 1.47
C ALA A 279 44.98 -24.54 2.86
N ALA A 280 45.18 -25.37 3.88
CA ALA A 280 45.94 -26.60 4.03
C ALA A 280 45.36 -27.32 5.28
N GLU A 281 45.17 -28.63 5.20
CA GLU A 281 45.15 -29.50 6.38
C GLU A 281 46.57 -29.56 6.95
N GLU A 282 46.72 -29.37 8.27
CA GLU A 282 47.69 -30.13 9.05
C GLU A 282 47.18 -30.39 10.48
N PRO A 283 47.65 -31.47 11.13
CA PRO A 283 46.88 -32.23 12.10
C PRO A 283 47.26 -31.95 13.56
N ALA A 284 46.48 -32.59 14.43
CA ALA A 284 46.58 -32.62 15.88
C ALA A 284 47.95 -33.04 16.44
N GLU A 285 48.35 -32.35 17.52
CA GLU A 285 49.01 -32.94 18.70
C GLU A 285 48.32 -32.43 19.97
#